data_AF-A0A6M1YLS2-F1
#
_entry.id   AF-A0A6M1YLS2-F1
#
_cell.length_a   1.000
_cell.length_b   1.000
_cell.length_c   1.000
_cell.angle_alpha   90.00
_cell.angle_beta   90.00
_cell.angle_gamma   90.00
#
_symmetry.space_group_name_H-M   'P 1'
#
loop_
_entity.id
_entity.type
_entity.pdbx_description
1 polymer ?
#
loop_
_entity_poly.entity_id
_entity_poly.type
_entity_poly.pdbx_seq_one_letter_code
_entity_poly.pdbx_strand_id
1 'polypeptide(L)' 'MSEIVCIKIFIDKLKAEICKDYLSKEGIVSYLNSDDCGGLEPQMAIHGVKLMVNEEDSKRALALISDLETN' A
#
# COMPACT_ATOMS: atom_id res chain seq x y z
N MET A 1 -8.23 -19.73 1.40
CA MET A 1 -6.94 -19.00 1.39
C MET A 1 -7.30 -17.59 1.00
N SER A 2 -7.11 -16.59 1.87
CA SER A 2 -7.42 -15.21 1.49
C SER A 2 -6.36 -14.75 0.49
N GLU A 3 -6.79 -14.36 -0.71
CA GLU A 3 -5.91 -13.80 -1.72
C GLU A 3 -5.49 -12.39 -1.30
N ILE A 4 -4.20 -12.08 -1.44
CA ILE A 4 -3.67 -10.75 -1.10
C ILE A 4 -3.58 -9.95 -2.41
N VAL A 5 -4.27 -8.82 -2.44
CA VAL A 5 -4.34 -7.95 -3.62
C VAL A 5 -3.67 -6.61 -3.34
N CYS A 6 -3.01 -6.07 -4.36
CA CYS A 6 -2.45 -4.72 -4.28
C CYS A 6 -3.55 -3.69 -4.58
N ILE A 7 -3.79 -2.79 -3.63
CA ILE A 7 -4.80 -1.73 -3.77
C ILE A 7 -4.20 -0.40 -4.21
N LYS A 8 -2.90 -0.18 -3.93
CA LYS A 8 -2.22 1.08 -4.28
C LYS A 8 -0.70 0.95 -4.28
N ILE A 9 -0.04 1.78 -5.06
CA ILE A 9 1.42 1.92 -5.10
C ILE A 9 1.78 3.34 -4.69
N PHE A 10 2.67 3.47 -3.71
CA PHE A 10 3.16 4.74 -3.20
C PHE A 10 4.61 4.93 -3.61
N ILE A 11 4.96 6.11 -4.11
CA ILE A 11 6.37 6.46 -4.39
C ILE A 11 7.13 6.69 -3.07
N ASP A 12 6.43 7.26 -2.08
CA ASP A 12 6.99 7.61 -0.79
C ASP A 12 6.67 6.56 0.27
N LYS A 13 7.72 6.02 0.91
CA LYS A 13 7.58 4.98 1.93
C LYS A 13 6.84 5.48 3.17
N LEU A 14 7.07 6.73 3.58
CA LEU A 14 6.42 7.31 4.76
C LEU A 14 4.90 7.40 4.53
N LYS A 15 4.46 7.85 3.35
CA LYS A 15 3.02 7.83 2.99
C LYS A 15 2.43 6.42 3.03
N ALA A 16 3.17 5.43 2.54
CA ALA A 16 2.73 4.04 2.55
C ALA A 16 2.55 3.51 3.98
N GLU A 17 3.48 3.84 4.88
CA GLU A 17 3.40 3.48 6.31
C GLU A 17 2.23 4.17 7.02
N ILE A 18 1.96 5.45 6.73
CA ILE A 18 0.80 6.15 7.28
C ILE A 18 -0.50 5.46 6.85
N CYS A 19 -0.64 5.11 5.56
CA CYS A 19 -1.84 4.43 5.06
C CYS A 19 -1.99 3.03 5.69
N LYS A 20 -0.89 2.30 5.85
CA LYS A 20 -0.88 0.99 6.52
C LYS A 20 -1.35 1.11 7.98
N ASP A 21 -0.82 2.07 8.73
CA ASP A 21 -1.21 2.32 10.12
C ASP A 21 -2.69 2.70 10.23
N TYR A 22 -3.18 3.56 9.33
CA TYR A 22 -4.58 3.94 9.24
C TYR A 22 -5.50 2.73 9.00
N LEU A 23 -5.17 1.88 8.03
CA LEU A 23 -5.92 0.64 7.78
C LEU A 23 -5.87 -0.31 8.98
N SER A 24 -4.72 -0.41 9.65
CA SER A 24 -4.57 -1.27 10.83
C SER A 24 -5.42 -0.79 12.01
N LYS A 25 -5.60 0.52 12.18
CA LYS A 25 -6.49 1.10 13.19
C LYS A 25 -7.96 0.77 12.94
N GLU A 26 -8.35 0.71 11.67
CA GLU A 26 -9.69 0.29 11.23
C GLU A 26 -9.89 -1.24 11.27
N GLY A 27 -8.87 -2.00 11.71
CA GLY A 27 -8.92 -3.44 11.85
C GLY A 27 -8.64 -4.22 10.55
N ILE A 28 -8.13 -3.55 9.52
CA ILE A 28 -7.79 -4.18 8.23
C ILE A 28 -6.31 -4.59 8.24
N VAL A 29 -6.06 -5.88 7.99
CA VAL A 29 -4.70 -6.40 7.85
C VAL A 29 -4.10 -5.94 6.53
N SER A 30 -2.98 -5.21 6.61
CA SER A 30 -2.29 -4.65 5.45
C SER A 30 -0.79 -4.90 5.47
N TYR A 31 -0.21 -5.04 4.28
CA TYR A 31 1.19 -5.35 4.03
C TYR A 31 1.79 -4.30 3.11
N LEU A 32 3.03 -3.92 3.39
CA LEU A 32 3.82 -3.09 2.49
C LEU A 32 4.85 -3.97 1.81
N ASN A 33 4.86 -3.95 0.49
CA ASN A 33 5.86 -4.63 -0.30
C ASN A 33 6.67 -3.56 -1.06
N SER A 34 7.86 -3.29 -0.56
CA SER A 34 8.83 -2.42 -1.23
C SER A 34 9.72 -3.28 -2.10
N ASP A 35 9.79 -2.98 -3.40
CA ASP A 35 10.77 -3.54 -4.33
C ASP A 35 12.15 -2.89 -4.06
N ASP A 36 12.73 -3.14 -2.88
CA ASP A 36 14.06 -2.67 -2.45
C ASP A 36 15.17 -3.64 -2.93
N CYS A 37 15.06 -4.16 -4.17
CA CYS A 37 16.18 -4.86 -4.79
C CYS A 37 17.16 -3.83 -5.37
N GLY A 38 18.17 -3.48 -4.57
CA GLY A 38 19.23 -2.53 -4.88
C GLY A 38 20.12 -2.91 -6.07
N GLY A 39 19.60 -2.76 -7.28
CA GLY A 39 20.34 -2.81 -8.53
C GLY A 39 20.49 -1.41 -9.12
N LEU A 40 21.73 -0.98 -9.35
CA LEU A 40 22.10 0.25 -10.05
C LEU A 40 21.31 0.37 -11.37
N GLU A 41 20.38 1.33 -11.45
CA GLU A 41 20.02 2.14 -12.65
C GLU A 41 19.00 3.24 -12.24
N PRO A 42 19.46 4.47 -11.93
CA PRO A 42 18.66 5.51 -11.25
C PRO A 42 17.63 6.27 -12.12
N GLN A 43 17.47 5.94 -13.40
CA GLN A 43 16.70 6.81 -14.33
C GLN A 43 15.37 6.25 -14.85
N MET A 44 14.99 4.99 -14.58
CA MET A 44 13.77 4.43 -15.18
C MET A 44 12.94 3.45 -14.35
N ALA A 45 13.43 2.97 -13.20
CA ALA A 45 12.62 2.08 -12.38
C ALA A 45 11.69 2.92 -11.48
N ILE A 46 10.39 2.85 -11.75
CA ILE A 46 9.33 3.35 -10.87
C ILE A 46 9.34 2.42 -9.64
N HIS A 47 10.30 2.65 -8.75
CA HIS A 47 10.38 1.98 -7.46
C HIS A 47 9.28 2.59 -6.57
N GLY A 48 8.29 1.77 -6.24
CA GLY A 48 7.16 2.17 -5.40
C GLY A 48 6.84 1.09 -4.38
N VAL A 49 6.42 1.53 -3.20
CA VAL A 49 5.93 0.69 -2.11
C VAL A 49 4.50 0.29 -2.42
N LYS A 50 4.26 -1.00 -2.63
CA LYS A 50 2.94 -1.57 -2.90
C LYS A 50 2.23 -1.82 -1.58
N LEU A 51 1.08 -1.19 -1.39
CA LEU A 51 0.17 -1.47 -0.29
C LEU A 51 -0.77 -2.60 -0.70
N MET A 52 -0.75 -3.66 0.08
CA MET A 52 -1.46 -4.91 -0.19
C MET A 52 -2.37 -5.24 0.99
N VAL A 53 -3.55 -5.78 0.71
CA VAL A 53 -4.55 -6.18 1.71
C VAL A 53 -5.20 -7.48 1.28
N ASN A 54 -5.95 -8.13 2.16
CA ASN A 54 -6.79 -9.26 1.75
C ASN A 54 -7.84 -8.80 0.73
N GLU A 55 -8.16 -9.66 -0.24
CA GLU A 55 -9.17 -9.37 -1.26
C GLU A 55 -10.54 -9.05 -0.64
N GLU A 56 -10.90 -9.74 0.44
CA GLU A 56 -12.13 -9.50 1.20
C GLU A 56 -12.23 -8.05 1.73
N ASP A 57 -11.10 -7.46 2.11
CA ASP A 57 -11.03 -6.10 2.65
C ASP A 57 -10.68 -5.05 1.58
N SER A 58 -10.33 -5.47 0.37
CA SER A 58 -9.81 -4.60 -0.70
C SER A 58 -10.70 -3.40 -0.99
N LYS A 59 -12.02 -3.62 -1.11
CA LYS A 59 -13.00 -2.56 -1.37
C LYS A 59 -13.08 -1.55 -0.23
N ARG A 60 -13.05 -2.04 1.01
CA ARG A 60 -13.14 -1.20 2.21
C ARG A 60 -11.86 -0.39 2.41
N ALA A 61 -10.71 -1.03 2.24
CA ALA A 61 -9.41 -0.38 2.32
C ALA A 61 -9.25 0.73 1.26
N LEU A 62 -9.71 0.46 0.02
CA LEU A 62 -9.66 1.45 -1.06
C LEU A 62 -10.53 2.68 -0.75
N ALA A 63 -11.74 2.48 -0.20
CA ALA A 63 -12.62 3.56 0.21
C ALA A 63 -11.99 4.41 1.32
N LEU A 64 -11.40 3.78 2.34
CA LEU A 64 -10.72 4.45 3.45
C LEU A 64 -9.53 5.29 2.99
N ILE A 65 -8.70 4.77 2.08
CA ILE A 65 -7.57 5.52 1.53
C ILE A 65 -8.05 6.71 0.69
N SER A 66 -9.13 6.53 -0.09
CA SER A 66 -9.69 7.61 -0.91
C SER A 66 -10.25 8.74 -0.03
N ASP A 67 -10.83 8.42 1.12
CA ASP A 67 -11.30 9.41 2.09
C ASP A 67 -10.12 10.18 2.70
N LEU A 68 -9.04 9.47 3.07
CA LEU A 68 -7.82 10.06 3.61
C LEU A 68 -7.12 11.03 2.65
N GLU A 69 -7.23 10.83 1.33
CA GLU A 69 -6.64 11.72 0.32
C GLU A 69 -7.48 12.96 0.00
N THR A 70 -8.77 12.91 0.32
CA THR A 70 -9.71 14.01 0.01
C THR A 70 -9.74 15.06 1.13
N ASN A 71 -9.24 14.73 2.32
CA ASN A 71 -9.13 15.61 3.49
C ASN A 71 -7.73 16.25 3.60
#